data_AF-A0A7S2D3T8-F1
#
_entry.id   AF-A0A7S2D3T8-F1
#
_cell.length_a   1.000
_cell.length_b   1.000
_cell.length_c   1.000
_cell.angle_alpha   90.00
_cell.angle_beta   90.00
_cell.angle_gamma   90.00
#
_symmetry.space_group_name_H-M   'P 1'
#
loop_
_entity.id
_entity.type
_entity.pdbx_description
1 polymer ?
#
loop_
_entity_poly.entity_id
_entity_poly.type
_entity_poly.pdbx_seq_one_letter_code
_entity_poly.pdbx_strand_id
1 'polypeptide(L)'
;VESWKRFDHVQLDHNLKGLWDPKRRQMLDKLGEKNMPCVFFDNKLAFFESLAESVRRQQAAKDMDFIYIDATAVAQGIASKADEWKGEYGRVLHTSSKKLMDKMNEFVTQFETDIATDPENLEDLKFVLNRISQISESGMDVELDYLDIMERYRTLSRYAIEVESEESDAAGKLDVRWHTL
;
A
#
# COMPACT_ATOMS: atom_id res chain seq x y z
N VAL A 1 3.65 39.78 24.56
CA VAL A 1 4.84 39.30 23.80
C VAL A 1 4.78 37.78 23.74
N GLU A 2 3.94 37.20 22.87
CA GLU A 2 3.89 35.73 22.70
C GLU A 2 3.10 35.27 21.45
N SER A 3 2.95 36.12 20.41
CA SER A 3 2.14 35.76 19.22
C SER A 3 2.92 34.90 18.20
N TRP A 4 4.25 35.02 18.18
CA TRP A 4 5.08 34.34 17.18
C TRP A 4 5.23 32.84 17.44
N LYS A 5 5.09 32.39 18.69
CA LYS A 5 5.08 30.96 19.06
C LYS A 5 3.94 30.18 18.41
N ARG A 6 2.90 30.86 17.90
CA ARG A 6 1.80 30.24 17.15
C ARG A 6 2.19 29.86 15.72
N PHE A 7 3.23 30.48 15.16
CA PHE A 7 3.81 30.09 13.87
C PHE A 7 4.89 29.01 14.04
N ASP A 8 5.29 28.76 15.29
CA ASP A 8 6.21 27.72 15.73
C ASP A 8 5.50 26.36 15.84
N HIS A 9 4.65 26.02 14.86
CA HIS A 9 4.18 24.65 14.67
C HIS A 9 5.34 23.80 14.13
N VAL A 10 6.39 23.65 14.95
CA VAL A 10 7.59 22.84 14.72
C VAL A 10 7.28 21.34 14.60
N GLN A 11 6.03 20.93 14.85
CA GLN A 11 5.54 19.60 14.51
C GLN A 11 5.34 19.38 12.99
N LEU A 12 5.08 20.44 12.22
CA LEU A 12 5.14 20.40 10.75
C LEU A 12 6.61 20.36 10.27
N ASP A 13 7.52 21.03 10.98
CA ASP A 13 8.92 21.24 10.58
C ASP A 13 9.77 19.95 10.55
N HIS A 14 9.62 19.02 11.51
CA HIS A 14 10.38 17.75 11.46
C HIS A 14 10.03 16.90 10.22
N ASN A 15 8.76 16.88 9.82
CA ASN A 15 8.32 16.08 8.68
C ASN A 15 8.53 16.79 7.33
N LEU A 16 8.46 18.13 7.30
CA LEU A 16 8.80 18.95 6.14
C LEU A 16 10.31 18.94 5.83
N LYS A 17 11.18 18.99 6.85
CA LYS A 17 12.64 18.93 6.69
C LYS A 17 13.11 17.69 5.93
N GLY A 18 12.39 16.57 6.07
CA GLY A 18 12.71 15.33 5.37
C GLY A 18 12.09 15.17 3.98
N LEU A 19 11.27 16.12 3.51
CA LEU A 19 10.52 15.97 2.26
C LEU A 19 11.43 16.04 1.02
N TRP A 20 12.54 16.78 1.11
CA TRP A 20 13.59 16.85 0.08
C TRP A 20 14.85 16.06 0.45
N ASP A 21 14.82 15.23 1.50
CA ASP A 21 15.98 14.41 1.86
C ASP A 21 16.25 13.36 0.77
N PRO A 22 17.38 13.43 0.05
CA PRO A 22 17.71 12.48 -1.00
C PRO A 22 17.86 11.04 -0.47
N LYS A 23 18.18 10.87 0.82
CA LYS A 23 18.29 9.53 1.44
C LYS A 23 16.95 8.81 1.52
N ARG A 24 15.82 9.54 1.47
CA ARG A 24 14.49 8.94 1.56
C ARG A 24 14.20 7.99 0.40
N ARG A 25 14.70 8.30 -0.81
CA ARG A 25 14.54 7.42 -1.97
C ARG A 25 15.31 6.11 -1.79
N GLN A 26 16.56 6.20 -1.31
CA GLN A 26 17.36 5.01 -0.97
C GLN A 26 16.72 4.15 0.14
N MET A 27 16.06 4.77 1.12
CA MET A 27 15.32 4.04 2.15
C MET A 27 14.07 3.36 1.60
N LEU A 28 13.39 4.00 0.64
CA LEU A 28 12.20 3.48 0.01
C LEU A 28 12.52 2.26 -0.88
N ASP A 29 13.62 2.30 -1.63
CA ASP A 29 14.06 1.15 -2.45
C ASP A 29 14.30 -0.09 -1.57
N LYS A 30 14.99 0.10 -0.44
CA LYS A 30 15.21 -0.95 0.57
C LYS A 30 13.92 -1.43 1.24
N LEU A 31 12.88 -0.60 1.23
CA LEU A 31 11.60 -0.95 1.82
C LEU A 31 10.85 -1.94 0.94
N GLY A 32 10.97 -1.84 -0.39
CA GLY A 32 10.36 -2.80 -1.32
C GLY A 32 10.93 -4.22 -1.21
N GLU A 33 12.13 -4.36 -0.63
CA GLU A 33 12.74 -5.65 -0.31
C GLU A 33 12.26 -6.24 1.02
N LYS A 34 11.74 -5.40 1.91
CA LYS A 34 11.21 -5.82 3.21
C LYS A 34 9.71 -6.02 3.08
N ASN A 35 9.20 -7.19 3.49
CA ASN A 35 7.76 -7.42 3.54
C ASN A 35 7.14 -6.60 4.69
N MET A 36 6.89 -5.31 4.43
CA MET A 36 6.33 -4.40 5.42
C MET A 36 4.80 -4.57 5.52
N PRO A 37 4.23 -4.46 6.73
CA PRO A 37 2.78 -4.55 6.93
C PRO A 37 2.02 -3.48 6.14
N CYS A 38 0.82 -3.81 5.65
CA CYS A 38 -0.03 -2.87 4.92
C CYS A 38 -0.29 -1.56 5.70
N VAL A 39 -0.51 -1.67 7.01
CA VAL A 39 -0.71 -0.53 7.94
C VAL A 39 0.44 0.49 7.89
N PHE A 40 1.67 0.05 7.63
CA PHE A 40 2.79 0.99 7.47
C PHE A 40 2.57 1.90 6.26
N PHE A 41 2.14 1.33 5.14
CA PHE A 41 1.87 2.08 3.91
C PHE A 41 0.63 2.95 4.06
N ASP A 42 -0.47 2.45 4.63
CA ASP A 42 -1.67 3.25 4.90
C ASP A 42 -1.34 4.53 5.69
N ASN A 43 -0.56 4.41 6.78
CA ASN A 43 -0.11 5.56 7.56
C ASN A 43 0.74 6.55 6.74
N LYS A 44 1.61 6.07 5.84
CA LYS A 44 2.44 6.95 4.99
C LYS A 44 1.60 7.65 3.93
N LEU A 45 0.70 6.92 3.27
CA LEU A 45 -0.19 7.48 2.26
C LEU A 45 -1.13 8.53 2.86
N ALA A 46 -1.77 8.22 4.01
CA ALA A 46 -2.58 9.16 4.78
C ALA A 46 -1.82 10.43 5.13
N PHE A 47 -0.57 10.28 5.60
CA PHE A 47 0.26 11.41 5.98
C PHE A 47 0.52 12.36 4.81
N PHE A 48 0.95 11.83 3.65
CA PHE A 48 1.27 12.68 2.49
C PHE A 48 0.03 13.31 1.86
N GLU A 49 -1.08 12.58 1.82
CA GLU A 49 -2.37 13.13 1.37
C GLU A 49 -2.82 14.29 2.27
N SER A 50 -2.80 14.07 3.59
CA SER A 50 -3.15 15.10 4.56
C SER A 50 -2.22 16.32 4.47
N LEU A 51 -0.92 16.11 4.25
CA LEU A 51 0.05 17.19 4.06
C LEU A 51 -0.26 18.00 2.80
N ALA A 52 -0.49 17.34 1.67
CA ALA A 52 -0.81 17.99 0.41
C ALA A 52 -2.10 18.81 0.53
N GLU A 53 -3.16 18.23 1.10
CA GLU A 53 -4.42 18.93 1.32
C GLU A 53 -4.29 20.12 2.28
N SER A 54 -3.60 19.94 3.40
CA SER A 54 -3.45 20.99 4.42
C SER A 54 -2.75 22.21 3.85
N VAL A 55 -1.69 21.99 3.05
CA VAL A 55 -0.93 23.07 2.42
C VAL A 55 -1.74 23.76 1.34
N ARG A 56 -2.51 23.02 0.53
CA ARG A 56 -3.38 23.62 -0.51
C ARG A 56 -4.53 24.44 0.09
N ARG A 57 -5.04 24.07 1.27
CA ARG A 57 -6.12 24.79 1.96
C ARG A 57 -5.64 26.04 2.68
N GLN A 58 -4.34 26.12 3.02
CA GLN A 58 -3.80 27.25 3.75
C GLN A 58 -3.70 28.49 2.85
N GLN A 59 -4.10 29.64 3.38
CA GLN A 59 -3.88 30.92 2.71
C GLN A 59 -2.37 31.18 2.59
N ALA A 60 -1.86 31.20 1.35
CA ALA A 60 -0.43 31.31 1.07
C ALA A 60 0.05 32.75 0.84
N ALA A 61 -0.87 33.71 0.76
CA ALA A 61 -0.56 35.13 0.61
C ALA A 61 -1.11 35.95 1.78
N LYS A 62 -0.30 36.88 2.31
CA LYS A 62 -0.67 37.70 3.44
C LYS A 62 -0.07 39.10 3.34
N ASP A 63 -0.92 40.11 3.51
CA ASP A 63 -0.51 41.49 3.75
C ASP A 63 -0.11 41.69 5.22
N MET A 64 1.01 42.37 5.44
CA MET A 64 1.57 42.71 6.75
C MET A 64 2.09 44.15 6.74
N ASP A 65 1.27 45.09 7.22
CA ASP A 65 1.54 46.53 7.23
C ASP A 65 1.96 47.06 5.84
N PHE A 66 3.26 47.20 5.59
CA PHE A 66 3.84 47.70 4.34
C PHE A 66 4.51 46.59 3.50
N ILE A 67 4.35 45.32 3.87
CA ILE A 67 4.93 44.15 3.21
C ILE A 67 3.82 43.20 2.77
N TYR A 68 3.85 42.77 1.51
CA TYR A 68 3.04 41.66 1.01
C TYR A 68 3.93 40.43 0.86
N ILE A 69 3.51 39.31 1.45
CA ILE A 69 4.21 38.03 1.32
C ILE A 69 3.32 37.09 0.52
N ASP A 70 3.84 36.60 -0.60
CA ASP A 70 3.22 35.54 -1.41
C ASP A 70 4.09 34.28 -1.39
N ALA A 71 3.59 33.25 -0.70
CA ALA A 71 4.20 31.94 -0.60
C ALA A 71 3.44 30.89 -1.43
N THR A 72 2.62 31.29 -2.41
CA THR A 72 1.82 30.37 -3.23
C THR A 72 2.69 29.33 -3.94
N ALA A 73 3.80 29.75 -4.53
CA ALA A 73 4.75 28.85 -5.18
C ALA A 73 5.38 27.85 -4.20
N VAL A 74 5.65 28.26 -2.96
CA VAL A 74 6.19 27.40 -1.91
C VAL A 74 5.15 26.36 -1.48
N ALA A 75 3.90 26.79 -1.27
CA ALA A 75 2.79 25.89 -0.93
C ALA A 75 2.55 24.85 -2.04
N GLN A 76 2.55 25.28 -3.31
CA GLN A 76 2.44 24.37 -4.45
C GLN A 76 3.61 23.38 -4.51
N GLY A 77 4.84 23.83 -4.28
CA GLY A 77 6.02 22.97 -4.26
C GLY A 77 5.96 21.89 -3.16
N ILE A 78 5.52 22.24 -1.95
CA ILE A 78 5.33 21.28 -0.85
C ILE A 78 4.23 20.26 -1.22
N ALA A 79 3.07 20.73 -1.69
CA ALA A 79 1.95 19.85 -2.03
C ALA A 79 2.34 18.87 -3.14
N SER A 80 2.93 19.36 -4.22
CA SER A 80 3.41 18.53 -5.33
C SER A 80 4.43 17.49 -4.88
N LYS A 81 5.37 17.88 -4.00
CA LYS A 81 6.35 16.94 -3.47
C LYS A 81 5.72 15.89 -2.55
N ALA A 82 4.70 16.24 -1.79
CA ALA A 82 3.93 15.30 -1.00
C ALA A 82 3.16 14.31 -1.89
N ASP A 83 2.53 14.76 -2.98
CA ASP A 83 1.88 13.88 -3.95
C ASP A 83 2.89 12.91 -4.61
N GLU A 84 4.08 13.39 -4.97
CA GLU A 84 5.15 12.54 -5.49
C GLU A 84 5.48 11.41 -4.51
N TRP A 85 5.68 11.74 -3.23
CA TRP A 85 5.94 10.72 -2.20
C TRP A 85 4.75 9.78 -2.00
N LYS A 86 3.51 10.27 -2.02
CA LYS A 86 2.31 9.42 -1.99
C LYS A 86 2.37 8.39 -3.12
N GLY A 87 2.66 8.83 -4.34
CA GLY A 87 2.80 7.96 -5.50
C GLY A 87 3.93 6.95 -5.37
N GLU A 88 5.09 7.35 -4.85
CA GLU A 88 6.23 6.45 -4.65
C GLU A 88 5.95 5.35 -3.60
N TYR A 89 5.35 5.70 -2.45
CA TYR A 89 4.93 4.70 -1.47
C TYR A 89 3.82 3.79 -2.02
N GLY A 90 2.90 4.34 -2.81
CA GLY A 90 1.86 3.59 -3.51
C GLY A 90 2.44 2.57 -4.48
N ARG A 91 3.47 2.95 -5.27
CA ARG A 91 4.17 2.04 -6.17
C ARG A 91 4.87 0.89 -5.46
N VAL A 92 5.50 1.16 -4.32
CA VAL A 92 6.14 0.10 -3.50
C VAL A 92 5.10 -0.84 -2.91
N LEU A 93 3.98 -0.30 -2.40
CA LEU A 93 2.86 -1.10 -1.93
C LEU A 93 2.32 -1.98 -3.07
N HIS A 94 2.07 -1.41 -4.24
CA HIS A 94 1.58 -2.14 -5.41
C HIS A 94 2.54 -3.26 -5.82
N THR A 95 3.82 -2.95 -6.03
CA THR A 95 4.83 -3.93 -6.42
C THR A 95 4.96 -5.10 -5.44
N SER A 96 4.92 -4.80 -4.13
CA SER A 96 4.96 -5.86 -3.10
C SER A 96 3.68 -6.69 -3.06
N SER A 97 2.52 -6.05 -3.22
CA SER A 97 1.21 -6.72 -3.24
C SER A 97 1.05 -7.63 -4.45
N LYS A 98 1.52 -7.19 -5.63
CA LYS A 98 1.53 -8.00 -6.85
C LYS A 98 2.35 -9.27 -6.68
N LYS A 99 3.54 -9.19 -6.08
CA LYS A 99 4.36 -10.38 -5.78
C LYS A 99 3.68 -11.36 -4.83
N LEU A 100 2.92 -10.87 -3.84
CA LEU A 100 2.14 -11.73 -2.94
C LEU A 100 0.96 -12.37 -3.67
N MET A 101 0.27 -11.58 -4.49
CA MET A 101 -0.81 -12.05 -5.35
C MET A 101 -0.36 -13.15 -6.31
N ASP A 102 0.75 -12.95 -7.02
CA ASP A 102 1.28 -13.93 -7.98
C ASP A 102 1.58 -15.26 -7.27
N LYS A 103 2.21 -15.21 -6.09
CA LYS A 103 2.47 -16.40 -5.27
C LYS A 103 1.20 -17.09 -4.80
N MET A 104 0.20 -16.32 -4.35
CA MET A 104 -1.10 -16.87 -3.94
C MET A 104 -1.81 -17.54 -5.12
N ASN A 105 -1.78 -16.91 -6.28
CA ASN A 105 -2.36 -17.48 -7.50
C ASN A 105 -1.66 -18.76 -7.92
N GLU A 106 -0.33 -18.80 -7.92
CA GLU A 106 0.45 -20.02 -8.19
C GLU A 106 0.09 -21.14 -7.21
N PHE A 107 0.03 -20.81 -5.91
CA PHE A 107 -0.32 -21.75 -4.84
C PHE A 107 -1.73 -22.34 -5.03
N VAL A 108 -2.74 -21.49 -5.21
CA VAL A 108 -4.13 -21.93 -5.42
C VAL A 108 -4.28 -22.73 -6.71
N THR A 109 -3.67 -22.28 -7.82
CA THR A 109 -3.72 -23.00 -9.11
C THR A 109 -3.09 -24.39 -9.01
N GLN A 110 -2.02 -24.54 -8.23
CA GLN A 110 -1.41 -25.86 -8.00
C GLN A 110 -2.38 -26.79 -7.26
N PHE A 111 -3.07 -26.31 -6.22
CA PHE A 111 -4.09 -27.11 -5.53
C PHE A 111 -5.27 -27.48 -6.42
N GLU A 112 -5.77 -26.53 -7.22
CA GLU A 112 -6.83 -26.80 -8.21
C GLU A 112 -6.40 -27.94 -9.16
N THR A 113 -5.15 -27.90 -9.65
CA THR A 113 -4.61 -28.93 -10.55
C THR A 113 -4.44 -30.28 -9.85
N ASP A 114 -3.90 -30.28 -8.63
CA ASP A 114 -3.65 -31.50 -7.87
C ASP A 114 -4.96 -32.20 -7.47
N ILE A 115 -5.98 -31.45 -7.07
CA ILE A 115 -7.31 -32.00 -6.72
C ILE A 115 -8.07 -32.48 -7.96
N ALA A 116 -7.93 -31.77 -9.09
CA ALA A 116 -8.59 -32.15 -10.35
C ALA A 116 -7.98 -33.39 -11.01
N THR A 117 -6.89 -33.95 -10.48
CA THR A 117 -6.28 -35.18 -10.99
C THR A 117 -7.24 -36.36 -10.79
N ASP A 118 -7.67 -37.00 -11.89
CA ASP A 118 -8.51 -38.20 -11.85
C ASP A 118 -7.65 -39.42 -11.48
N PRO A 119 -7.83 -40.04 -10.30
CA PRO A 119 -6.91 -41.07 -9.83
C PRO A 119 -7.19 -42.43 -10.51
N GLU A 120 -6.24 -42.91 -11.30
CA GLU A 120 -6.34 -44.22 -11.98
C GLU A 120 -5.81 -45.37 -11.11
N ASN A 121 -5.01 -45.05 -10.09
CA ASN A 121 -4.42 -46.03 -9.18
C ASN A 121 -4.44 -45.55 -7.71
N LEU A 122 -4.09 -46.47 -6.79
CA LEU A 122 -4.12 -46.20 -5.35
C LEU A 122 -3.12 -45.10 -4.93
N GLU A 123 -1.99 -44.97 -5.61
CA GLU A 123 -1.00 -43.93 -5.30
C GLU A 123 -1.52 -42.55 -5.71
N ASP A 124 -2.18 -42.43 -6.88
CA ASP A 124 -2.84 -41.18 -7.30
C ASP A 124 -3.95 -40.77 -6.31
N LEU A 125 -4.76 -41.73 -5.85
CA LEU A 125 -5.79 -41.47 -4.85
C LEU A 125 -5.20 -40.98 -3.53
N LYS A 126 -4.11 -41.61 -3.06
CA LYS A 126 -3.40 -41.15 -1.85
C LYS A 126 -2.83 -39.75 -2.04
N PHE A 127 -2.29 -39.44 -3.21
CA PHE A 127 -1.78 -38.12 -3.53
C PHE A 127 -2.88 -37.06 -3.40
N VAL A 128 -4.02 -37.24 -4.07
CA VAL A 128 -5.16 -36.30 -4.01
C VAL A 128 -5.65 -36.12 -2.57
N LEU A 129 -5.84 -37.22 -1.83
CA LEU A 129 -6.29 -37.16 -0.42
C LEU A 129 -5.31 -36.42 0.49
N ASN A 130 -4.00 -36.62 0.30
CA ASN A 130 -2.98 -35.89 1.06
C ASN A 130 -3.03 -34.39 0.75
N ARG A 131 -3.28 -34.00 -0.50
CA ARG A 131 -3.41 -32.59 -0.89
C ARG A 131 -4.66 -31.95 -0.28
N ILE A 132 -5.79 -32.66 -0.23
CA ILE A 132 -7.00 -32.21 0.48
C ILE A 132 -6.73 -32.02 1.98
N SER A 133 -6.04 -32.96 2.64
CA SER A 133 -5.64 -32.80 4.05
C SER A 133 -4.79 -31.55 4.25
N GLN A 134 -3.83 -31.32 3.36
CA GLN A 134 -2.95 -30.15 3.44
C GLN A 134 -3.70 -28.83 3.29
N ILE A 135 -4.72 -28.74 2.43
CA ILE A 135 -5.59 -27.55 2.34
C ILE A 135 -6.31 -27.32 3.65
N SER A 136 -6.91 -28.38 4.21
CA SER A 136 -7.61 -28.30 5.49
C SER A 136 -6.70 -27.85 6.64
N GLU A 137 -5.43 -28.25 6.63
CA GLU A 137 -4.46 -27.90 7.66
C GLU A 137 -3.90 -26.48 7.49
N SER A 138 -3.75 -26.00 6.25
CA SER A 138 -3.17 -24.68 5.94
C SER A 138 -4.18 -23.54 5.85
N GLY A 139 -5.48 -23.83 5.98
CA GLY A 139 -6.55 -22.86 5.71
C GLY A 139 -6.46 -21.54 6.47
N MET A 140 -6.07 -21.56 7.76
CA MET A 140 -5.95 -20.32 8.54
C MET A 140 -4.81 -19.43 8.06
N ASP A 141 -3.65 -20.02 7.72
CA ASP A 141 -2.49 -19.26 7.25
C ASP A 141 -2.77 -18.65 5.87
N VAL A 142 -3.39 -19.43 4.97
CA VAL A 142 -3.81 -18.96 3.65
C VAL A 142 -4.87 -17.86 3.75
N GLU A 143 -5.79 -17.99 4.72
CA GLU A 143 -6.78 -16.96 5.03
C GLU A 143 -6.16 -15.63 5.44
N LEU A 144 -5.20 -15.66 6.35
CA LEU A 144 -4.46 -14.46 6.73
C LEU A 144 -3.72 -13.83 5.55
N ASP A 145 -3.11 -14.66 4.69
CA ASP A 145 -2.38 -14.19 3.52
C ASP A 145 -3.30 -13.53 2.48
N TYR A 146 -4.43 -14.14 2.11
CA TYR A 146 -5.32 -13.53 1.12
C TYR A 146 -6.03 -12.29 1.68
N LEU A 147 -6.32 -12.24 2.99
CA LEU A 147 -6.89 -11.05 3.64
C LEU A 147 -5.89 -9.87 3.64
N ASP A 148 -4.60 -10.11 3.88
CA ASP A 148 -3.58 -9.05 3.74
C ASP A 148 -3.53 -8.55 2.29
N ILE A 149 -3.54 -9.44 1.30
CA ILE A 149 -3.55 -9.07 -0.12
C ILE A 149 -4.77 -8.18 -0.42
N MET A 150 -5.98 -8.60 -0.05
CA MET A 150 -7.21 -7.83 -0.23
C MET A 150 -7.12 -6.44 0.41
N GLU A 151 -6.60 -6.35 1.64
CA GLU A 151 -6.45 -5.09 2.36
C GLU A 151 -5.45 -4.14 1.68
N ARG A 152 -4.38 -4.69 1.07
CA ARG A 152 -3.42 -3.90 0.30
C ARG A 152 -4.04 -3.30 -0.95
N TYR A 153 -4.81 -4.08 -1.73
CA TYR A 153 -5.52 -3.56 -2.90
C TYR A 153 -6.60 -2.56 -2.53
N ARG A 154 -7.32 -2.78 -1.42
CA ARG A 154 -8.25 -1.80 -0.85
C ARG A 154 -7.55 -0.48 -0.50
N THR A 155 -6.36 -0.56 0.08
CA THR A 155 -5.53 0.62 0.41
C THR A 155 -5.05 1.34 -0.84
N LEU A 156 -4.61 0.63 -1.88
CA LEU A 156 -4.23 1.22 -3.17
C LEU A 156 -5.39 2.00 -3.79
N SER A 157 -6.59 1.39 -3.81
CA SER A 157 -7.82 2.02 -4.30
C SER A 157 -8.20 3.26 -3.49
N ARG A 158 -8.13 3.19 -2.15
CA ARG A 158 -8.45 4.30 -1.24
C ARG A 158 -7.67 5.58 -1.56
N TYR A 159 -6.39 5.47 -1.88
CA TYR A 159 -5.52 6.64 -2.16
C TYR A 159 -5.40 6.99 -3.64
N ALA A 160 -6.22 6.36 -4.49
CA ALA A 160 -6.21 6.50 -5.95
C ALA A 160 -4.83 6.21 -6.57
N ILE A 161 -4.18 5.14 -6.11
CA ILE A 161 -2.98 4.62 -6.77
C ILE A 161 -3.42 3.81 -7.98
N GLU A 162 -2.85 4.11 -9.14
CA GLU A 162 -3.19 3.43 -10.39
C GLU A 162 -2.80 1.94 -10.33
N VAL A 163 -3.81 1.09 -10.50
CA VAL A 163 -3.70 -0.38 -10.58
C VAL A 163 -4.65 -0.83 -11.70
N GLU A 164 -4.28 -1.88 -12.41
CA GLU A 164 -5.12 -2.49 -13.43
C GLU A 164 -6.43 -3.04 -12.82
N SER A 165 -7.57 -2.75 -13.45
CA SER A 165 -8.88 -3.15 -12.92
C SER A 165 -8.98 -4.67 -12.73
N GLU A 166 -8.44 -5.43 -13.69
CA GLU A 166 -8.43 -6.90 -13.63
C GLU A 166 -7.65 -7.42 -12.42
N GLU A 167 -6.51 -6.80 -12.10
CA GLU A 167 -5.68 -7.16 -10.96
C GLU A 167 -6.41 -6.88 -9.63
N SER A 168 -7.06 -5.73 -9.51
CA SER A 168 -7.85 -5.36 -8.33
C SER A 168 -9.08 -6.25 -8.16
N ASP A 169 -9.76 -6.61 -9.26
CA ASP A 169 -10.93 -7.48 -9.25
C ASP A 169 -10.56 -8.92 -8.89
N ALA A 170 -9.41 -9.40 -9.35
CA ALA A 170 -8.86 -10.70 -8.96
C ALA A 170 -8.57 -10.74 -7.46
N ALA A 171 -8.02 -9.67 -6.90
CA ALA A 171 -7.73 -9.57 -5.47
C ALA A 171 -8.99 -9.66 -4.62
N GLY A 172 -10.05 -8.95 -5.03
CA GLY A 172 -11.34 -8.96 -4.35
C GLY A 172 -12.11 -10.29 -4.42
N LYS A 173 -11.61 -11.28 -5.17
CA LYS A 173 -12.24 -12.61 -5.35
C LYS A 173 -11.42 -13.76 -4.79
N LEU A 174 -10.28 -13.48 -4.13
CA LEU A 174 -9.41 -14.51 -3.56
C LEU A 174 -10.13 -15.32 -2.48
N ASP A 175 -10.97 -14.68 -1.68
CA ASP A 175 -11.83 -15.31 -0.69
C ASP A 175 -12.75 -16.35 -1.34
N VAL A 176 -13.48 -15.97 -2.38
CA VAL A 176 -14.40 -16.86 -3.10
C VAL A 176 -13.64 -18.02 -3.73
N ARG A 177 -12.50 -17.73 -4.35
CA ARG A 177 -11.67 -18.75 -5.00
C ARG A 177 -11.14 -19.78 -3.99
N TRP A 178 -10.66 -19.33 -2.84
CA TRP A 178 -10.18 -20.22 -1.78
C TRP A 178 -11.29 -21.12 -1.21
N HIS A 179 -12.48 -20.57 -0.96
CA HIS A 179 -13.62 -21.35 -0.45
C HIS A 179 -14.24 -22.31 -1.48
N THR A 180 -13.83 -22.23 -2.75
CA THR A 180 -14.30 -23.13 -3.83
C THR A 180 -13.37 -24.34 -4.02
N LEU A 181 -12.17 -24.34 -3.41
CA LEU A 181 -11.29 -25.50 -3.34
C LEU A 181 -11.86 -26.60 -2.44
#